data_AF-A0A8H6UHN0-F1
#
_entry.id   AF-A0A8H6UHN0-F1
#
_cell.length_a   1.000
_cell.length_b   1.000
_cell.length_c   1.000
_cell.angle_alpha   90.00
_cell.angle_beta   90.00
_cell.angle_gamma   90.00
#
_symmetry.space_group_name_H-M   'P 1'
#
loop_
_entity.id
_entity.type
_entity.pdbx_description
1 polymer ?
#
loop_
_entity_poly.entity_id
_entity_poly.type
_entity_poly.pdbx_seq_one_letter_code
_entity_poly.pdbx_strand_id
1 'polypeptide(L)'
;MSTLSKPLWRRPKAAILAKRDKFGDDLNDVYNNILDTTDPYLDPDSYENFKIACHHLYIYRGRDGREHASCERYFTPMSVNELRSYPIDKDDEDTIEYLELEPLLWETHKILGDEPMDAARKINDAYKLTSDDYRDHTVIPVLALSYMGDKQARLLHAYFGDKGLVIYKSHLLSFQNPEDAEKSIEFLLQFMTGKLVGSTAVV
;
A
#
# COMPACT_ATOMS: atom_id res chain seq x y z
N MET A 1 -2.23 -32.39 -32.78
CA MET A 1 -3.10 -31.32 -32.25
C MET A 1 -3.44 -31.65 -30.80
N SER A 2 -2.63 -31.17 -29.84
CA SER A 2 -2.90 -31.35 -28.41
C SER A 2 -3.89 -30.28 -27.96
N THR A 3 -5.07 -30.70 -27.54
CA THR A 3 -6.00 -29.85 -26.81
C THR A 3 -5.37 -29.47 -25.47
N LEU A 4 -4.95 -28.22 -25.35
CA LEU A 4 -4.63 -27.60 -24.07
C LEU A 4 -5.88 -27.68 -23.19
N SER A 5 -5.89 -28.61 -22.23
CA SER A 5 -6.89 -28.64 -21.17
C SER A 5 -6.73 -27.35 -20.37
N LYS A 6 -7.70 -26.43 -20.49
CA LYS A 6 -7.81 -25.29 -19.58
C LYS A 6 -7.81 -25.83 -18.14
N PRO A 7 -7.04 -25.23 -17.21
CA PRO A 7 -7.02 -25.70 -15.83
C PRO A 7 -8.45 -25.63 -15.27
N LEU A 8 -8.85 -26.68 -14.55
CA LEU A 8 -10.10 -26.71 -13.80
C LEU A 8 -10.02 -25.59 -12.74
N TRP A 9 -10.58 -24.43 -13.05
CA TRP A 9 -10.77 -23.36 -12.07
C TRP A 9 -11.63 -23.91 -10.93
N ARG A 10 -11.02 -24.14 -9.76
CA ARG A 10 -11.78 -24.51 -8.56
C ARG A 10 -12.75 -23.38 -8.28
N ARG A 11 -14.04 -23.70 -8.15
CA ARG A 11 -15.00 -22.71 -7.67
C ARG A 11 -14.64 -22.36 -6.22
N PRO A 12 -14.58 -21.07 -5.87
CA PRO A 12 -14.43 -20.65 -4.49
C PRO A 12 -15.56 -21.23 -3.65
N LYS A 13 -15.26 -21.58 -2.40
CA LYS A 13 -16.31 -22.00 -1.47
C LYS A 13 -17.30 -20.85 -1.27
N ALA A 14 -18.60 -21.11 -1.24
CA ALA A 14 -19.64 -20.10 -1.03
C ALA A 14 -19.40 -19.22 0.21
N ALA A 15 -18.80 -19.79 1.26
CA ALA A 15 -18.42 -19.06 2.47
C ALA A 15 -17.37 -17.96 2.22
N ILE A 16 -16.44 -18.15 1.27
CA ILE A 16 -15.43 -17.15 0.91
C ILE A 16 -16.08 -15.95 0.23
N LEU A 17 -16.99 -16.21 -0.71
CA LEU A 17 -17.73 -15.15 -1.41
C LEU A 17 -18.60 -14.35 -0.43
N ALA A 18 -19.36 -15.03 0.43
CA ALA A 18 -20.17 -14.36 1.44
C ALA A 18 -19.34 -13.49 2.40
N LYS A 19 -18.12 -13.94 2.75
CA LYS A 19 -17.20 -13.15 3.58
C LYS A 19 -16.65 -11.93 2.84
N ARG A 20 -16.32 -12.06 1.54
CA ARG A 20 -15.87 -10.93 0.69
C ARG A 20 -16.96 -9.89 0.53
N ASP A 21 -18.18 -10.32 0.23
CA ASP A 21 -19.32 -9.42 0.06
C ASP A 21 -19.54 -8.62 1.35
N LYS A 22 -19.54 -9.30 2.50
CA LYS A 22 -19.64 -8.66 3.81
C LYS A 22 -18.52 -7.64 4.04
N PHE A 23 -17.26 -7.95 3.72
CA PHE A 23 -16.16 -7.00 3.86
C PHE A 23 -16.29 -5.80 2.92
N GLY A 24 -16.79 -6.01 1.71
CA GLY A 24 -17.11 -4.93 0.78
C GLY A 24 -18.17 -4.00 1.35
N ASP A 25 -19.26 -4.57 1.88
CA ASP A 25 -20.34 -3.81 2.53
C ASP A 25 -19.81 -3.04 3.76
N ASP A 26 -19.11 -3.72 4.67
CA ASP A 26 -18.56 -3.09 5.88
C ASP A 26 -17.58 -1.93 5.53
N LEU A 27 -16.74 -2.10 4.50
CA LEU A 27 -15.80 -1.05 4.06
C LEU A 27 -16.53 0.13 3.41
N ASN A 28 -17.59 -0.14 2.63
CA ASN A 28 -18.41 0.89 2.02
C ASN A 28 -19.16 1.70 3.09
N ASP A 29 -19.64 1.05 4.15
CA ASP A 29 -20.25 1.71 5.30
C ASP A 29 -19.25 2.65 5.99
N VAL A 30 -18.02 2.19 6.24
CA VAL A 30 -16.95 3.04 6.79
C VAL A 30 -16.70 4.24 5.89
N TYR A 31 -16.58 4.04 4.58
CA TYR A 31 -16.35 5.12 3.61
C TYR A 31 -17.47 6.16 3.62
N ASN A 32 -18.74 5.73 3.57
CA ASN A 32 -19.89 6.64 3.56
C ASN A 32 -20.00 7.41 4.88
N ASN A 33 -19.77 6.75 6.01
CA ASN A 33 -19.77 7.42 7.30
C ASN A 33 -18.67 8.50 7.39
N ILE A 34 -17.48 8.23 6.84
CA ILE A 34 -16.40 9.24 6.79
C ILE A 34 -16.76 10.37 5.84
N LEU A 35 -17.36 10.11 4.67
CA LEU A 35 -17.80 11.17 3.75
C LEU A 35 -18.81 12.14 4.39
N ASP A 36 -19.65 11.64 5.29
CA ASP A 36 -20.63 12.47 6.01
C ASP A 36 -20.01 13.29 7.16
N THR A 37 -18.73 13.05 7.50
CA THR A 37 -18.03 13.85 8.51
C THR A 37 -17.60 15.20 7.95
N THR A 38 -17.85 16.26 8.71
CA THR A 38 -17.44 17.62 8.34
C THR A 38 -16.03 17.97 8.81
N ASP A 39 -15.47 17.18 9.74
CA ASP A 39 -14.12 17.37 10.26
C ASP A 39 -13.11 16.66 9.35
N PRO A 40 -12.05 17.34 8.88
CA PRO A 40 -10.96 16.69 8.15
C PRO A 40 -10.18 15.64 8.97
N TYR A 41 -10.41 15.57 10.28
CA TYR A 41 -9.80 14.61 11.20
C TYR A 41 -10.84 13.72 11.86
N LEU A 42 -10.51 12.44 12.00
CA LEU A 42 -11.27 11.50 12.82
C LEU A 42 -10.80 11.60 14.27
N ASP A 43 -11.72 11.79 15.20
CA ASP A 43 -11.45 11.71 16.63
C ASP A 43 -11.31 10.24 17.08
N PRO A 44 -10.71 9.96 18.25
CA PRO A 44 -10.53 8.60 18.76
C PRO A 44 -11.83 7.78 18.87
N ASP A 45 -12.96 8.40 19.23
CA ASP A 45 -14.24 7.68 19.35
C ASP A 45 -14.76 7.27 17.96
N SER A 46 -14.55 8.12 16.95
CA SER A 46 -14.81 7.79 15.54
C SER A 46 -13.98 6.59 15.06
N TYR A 47 -12.71 6.47 15.46
CA TYR A 47 -11.89 5.28 15.13
C TYR A 47 -12.50 3.98 15.66
N GLU A 48 -12.95 3.96 16.92
CA GLU A 48 -13.57 2.78 17.52
C GLU A 48 -14.91 2.45 16.86
N ASN A 49 -15.75 3.46 16.62
CA ASN A 49 -17.05 3.31 15.98
C ASN A 49 -16.93 2.71 14.57
N PHE A 50 -15.93 3.15 13.80
CA PHE A 50 -15.67 2.66 12.45
C PHE A 50 -14.79 1.41 12.41
N LYS A 51 -14.38 0.87 13.57
CA LYS A 51 -13.46 -0.27 13.68
C LYS A 51 -12.17 -0.04 12.89
N ILE A 52 -11.63 1.17 12.98
CA ILE A 52 -10.37 1.56 12.37
C ILE A 52 -9.28 1.47 13.43
N ALA A 53 -8.30 0.59 13.21
CA ALA A 53 -7.13 0.46 14.06
C ALA A 53 -5.92 1.12 13.40
N CYS A 54 -5.36 2.16 14.02
CA CYS A 54 -4.16 2.83 13.53
C CYS A 54 -2.94 2.49 14.40
N HIS A 55 -1.88 2.00 13.77
CA HIS A 55 -0.67 1.52 14.45
C HIS A 55 0.59 2.13 13.86
N HIS A 56 1.66 2.20 14.66
CA HIS A 56 2.98 2.56 14.18
C HIS A 56 3.65 1.36 13.51
N LEU A 57 4.23 1.60 12.33
CA LEU A 57 5.08 0.66 11.63
C LEU A 57 6.51 0.80 12.14
N TYR A 58 6.95 -0.13 12.99
CA TYR A 58 8.33 -0.21 13.42
C TYR A 58 9.06 -1.28 12.62
N ILE A 59 10.22 -0.90 12.07
CA ILE A 59 11.14 -1.83 11.42
C ILE A 59 12.30 -2.10 12.36
N TYR A 60 12.59 -3.38 12.58
CA TYR A 60 13.73 -3.81 13.36
C TYR A 60 14.52 -4.88 12.60
N ARG A 61 15.81 -4.98 12.89
CA ARG A 61 16.66 -5.99 12.27
C ARG A 61 16.50 -7.32 13.00
N GLY A 62 16.09 -8.35 12.27
CA GLY A 62 15.97 -9.72 12.75
C GLY A 62 17.33 -10.39 12.93
N ARG A 63 17.33 -11.56 13.59
CA ARG A 63 18.55 -12.38 13.77
C ARG A 63 19.13 -12.88 12.45
N ASP A 64 18.32 -12.94 11.40
CA ASP A 64 18.68 -13.28 10.04
C ASP A 64 19.24 -12.08 9.24
N GLY A 65 19.41 -10.93 9.90
CA GLY A 65 19.91 -9.70 9.28
C GLY A 65 18.90 -8.97 8.41
N ARG A 66 17.69 -9.51 8.23
CA ARG A 66 16.59 -8.89 7.46
C ARG A 66 15.87 -7.86 8.30
N GLU A 67 15.24 -6.91 7.63
CA GLU A 67 14.35 -5.94 8.26
C GLU A 67 12.94 -6.51 8.43
N HIS A 68 12.37 -6.33 9.62
CA HIS A 68 11.11 -6.95 10.05
C HIS A 68 10.17 -5.89 10.61
N ALA A 69 8.91 -5.88 10.14
CA ALA A 69 7.86 -5.06 10.71
C ALA A 69 7.23 -5.69 11.98
N SER A 70 6.78 -4.86 12.92
CA SER A 70 6.20 -5.28 14.21
C SER A 70 4.80 -5.91 14.18
N CYS A 71 4.21 -6.14 13.00
CA CYS A 71 2.80 -6.48 12.85
C CYS A 71 2.52 -7.62 11.85
N GLU A 72 1.25 -8.01 11.71
CA GLU A 72 0.77 -8.84 10.60
C GLU A 72 1.09 -8.14 9.28
N ARG A 73 1.67 -8.88 8.33
CA ARG A 73 2.27 -8.29 7.11
C ARG A 73 1.70 -8.91 5.87
N TYR A 74 1.46 -8.04 4.91
CA TYR A 74 1.30 -8.39 3.52
C TYR A 74 2.45 -7.91 2.63
N PHE A 75 3.34 -7.08 3.19
CA PHE A 75 4.52 -6.54 2.53
C PHE A 75 5.72 -6.74 3.46
N THR A 76 6.80 -7.31 2.93
CA THR A 76 8.10 -7.36 3.61
C THR A 76 9.09 -6.52 2.84
N PRO A 77 9.79 -5.57 3.50
CA PRO A 77 10.77 -4.74 2.82
C PRO A 77 11.92 -5.60 2.30
N MET A 78 12.41 -5.26 1.11
CA MET A 78 13.71 -5.68 0.63
C MET A 78 14.78 -5.15 1.58
N SER A 79 15.84 -5.91 1.84
CA SER A 79 16.93 -5.39 2.66
C SER A 79 17.73 -4.31 1.92
N VAL A 80 18.29 -3.33 2.64
CA VAL A 80 19.20 -2.31 2.08
C VAL A 80 20.31 -2.93 1.22
N ASN A 81 20.92 -4.04 1.67
CA ASN A 81 21.99 -4.70 0.91
C ASN A 81 21.50 -5.29 -0.42
N GLU A 82 20.30 -5.88 -0.42
CA GLU A 82 19.68 -6.42 -1.63
C GLU A 82 19.30 -5.27 -2.56
N LEU A 83 18.70 -4.20 -2.04
CA LEU A 83 18.36 -3.01 -2.82
C LEU A 83 19.58 -2.39 -3.51
N ARG A 84 20.68 -2.19 -2.76
CA ARG A 84 21.93 -1.65 -3.30
C ARG A 84 22.66 -2.58 -4.26
N SER A 85 22.26 -3.86 -4.34
CA SER A 85 22.82 -4.81 -5.29
C SER A 85 22.23 -4.68 -6.71
N TYR A 86 21.14 -3.93 -6.87
CA TYR A 86 20.57 -3.59 -8.18
C TYR A 86 21.24 -2.30 -8.70
N PRO A 87 22.15 -2.38 -9.68
CA PRO A 87 22.77 -1.19 -10.23
C PRO A 87 21.74 -0.36 -10.99
N ILE A 88 21.75 0.95 -10.76
CA ILE A 88 21.08 1.90 -11.66
C ILE A 88 21.98 2.05 -12.88
N ASP A 89 21.50 1.62 -14.04
CA ASP A 89 22.20 1.85 -15.30
C ASP A 89 21.97 3.32 -15.70
N LYS A 90 22.99 4.15 -15.55
CA LYS A 90 22.92 5.58 -15.88
C LYS A 90 23.09 5.84 -17.37
N ASP A 91 23.51 4.83 -18.14
CA ASP A 91 23.74 4.93 -19.57
C ASP A 91 22.53 4.41 -20.37
N ASP A 92 21.52 3.87 -19.68
CA ASP A 92 20.22 3.48 -20.24
C ASP A 92 19.44 4.71 -20.72
N GLU A 93 18.90 4.64 -21.94
CA GLU A 93 18.27 5.77 -22.64
C GLU A 93 17.07 6.34 -21.85
N ASP A 94 16.21 5.47 -21.33
CA ASP A 94 15.08 5.88 -20.50
C ASP A 94 15.56 6.56 -19.21
N THR A 95 16.59 6.01 -18.56
CA THR A 95 17.17 6.58 -17.35
C THR A 95 17.77 7.97 -17.59
N ILE A 96 18.46 8.17 -18.71
CA ILE A 96 19.00 9.47 -19.11
C ILE A 96 17.87 10.49 -19.31
N GLU A 97 16.83 10.13 -20.05
CA GLU A 97 15.67 11.02 -20.30
C GLU A 97 15.02 11.48 -18.97
N TYR A 98 14.82 10.56 -18.02
CA TYR A 98 14.28 10.90 -16.70
C TYR A 98 15.20 11.83 -15.90
N LEU A 99 16.52 11.61 -15.94
CA LEU A 99 17.49 12.44 -15.22
C LEU A 99 17.59 13.85 -15.82
N GLU A 100 17.48 13.99 -17.14
CA GLU A 100 17.46 15.30 -17.81
C GLU A 100 16.16 16.08 -17.53
N LEU A 101 15.04 15.38 -17.32
CA LEU A 101 13.76 15.97 -16.96
C LEU A 101 13.64 16.33 -15.47
N GLU A 102 14.47 15.75 -14.59
CA GLU A 102 14.40 15.94 -13.13
C GLU A 102 14.34 17.43 -12.71
N PRO A 103 15.21 18.33 -13.20
CA PRO A 103 15.17 19.74 -12.81
C PRO A 103 13.87 20.41 -13.22
N LEU A 104 13.33 20.07 -14.40
CA LEU A 104 12.08 20.60 -14.91
C LEU A 104 10.88 20.09 -14.10
N LEU A 105 10.86 18.79 -13.77
CA LEU A 105 9.81 18.16 -12.97
C LEU A 105 9.76 18.75 -11.55
N TRP A 106 10.93 18.98 -10.95
CA TRP A 106 11.05 19.58 -9.61
C TRP A 106 10.52 21.03 -9.56
N GLU A 107 10.70 21.80 -10.63
CA GLU A 107 10.19 23.17 -10.72
C GLU A 107 8.69 23.25 -11.06
N THR A 108 8.18 22.30 -11.85
CA THR A 108 6.80 22.30 -12.37
C THR A 108 5.78 21.70 -11.39
N HIS A 109 6.14 20.69 -10.61
CA HIS A 109 5.22 20.00 -9.71
C HIS A 109 5.35 20.50 -8.27
N LYS A 110 4.98 21.76 -8.01
CA LYS A 110 4.98 22.35 -6.66
C LYS A 110 3.80 21.92 -5.79
N ILE A 111 2.78 21.31 -6.37
CA ILE A 111 1.53 20.96 -5.69
C ILE A 111 1.11 19.57 -6.19
N LEU A 112 1.02 18.60 -5.30
CA LEU A 112 0.31 17.35 -5.56
C LEU A 112 -1.17 17.70 -5.65
N GLY A 113 -1.77 17.59 -6.83
CA GLY A 113 -3.16 18.00 -7.07
C GLY A 113 -4.17 17.28 -6.18
N ASP A 114 -5.30 17.94 -5.93
CA ASP A 114 -6.44 17.49 -5.10
C ASP A 114 -7.23 16.30 -5.69
N GLU A 115 -6.62 15.44 -6.53
CA GLU A 115 -7.24 14.23 -7.06
C GLU A 115 -7.05 12.91 -6.25
N PRO A 116 -6.61 12.88 -4.97
CA PRO A 116 -6.31 11.58 -4.32
C PRO A 116 -7.57 10.72 -4.10
N MET A 117 -8.76 11.32 -3.98
CA MET A 117 -10.01 10.58 -3.77
C MET A 117 -10.56 9.91 -5.04
N ASP A 118 -10.47 10.56 -6.21
CA ASP A 118 -10.89 9.94 -7.46
C ASP A 118 -9.94 8.80 -7.89
N ALA A 119 -8.65 8.92 -7.56
CA ALA A 119 -7.70 7.82 -7.71
C ALA A 119 -8.02 6.65 -6.76
N ALA A 120 -8.34 6.92 -5.49
CA ALA A 120 -8.75 5.89 -4.53
C ALA A 120 -10.05 5.18 -4.94
N ARG A 121 -11.02 5.92 -5.50
CA ARG A 121 -12.25 5.35 -6.06
C ARG A 121 -11.98 4.49 -7.29
N LYS A 122 -11.11 4.92 -8.21
CA LYS A 122 -10.67 4.11 -9.35
C LYS A 122 -9.94 2.84 -8.92
N ILE A 123 -9.11 2.90 -7.87
CA ILE A 123 -8.48 1.72 -7.27
C ILE A 123 -9.56 0.79 -6.68
N ASN A 124 -10.53 1.32 -5.92
CA ASN A 124 -11.63 0.50 -5.40
C ASN A 124 -12.44 -0.18 -6.52
N ASP A 125 -12.75 0.54 -7.60
CA ASP A 125 -13.48 0.02 -8.75
C ASP A 125 -12.67 -0.96 -9.62
N ALA A 126 -11.37 -0.73 -9.79
CA ALA A 126 -10.49 -1.59 -10.57
C ALA A 126 -10.06 -2.87 -9.82
N TYR A 127 -9.85 -2.77 -8.51
CA TYR A 127 -9.41 -3.88 -7.66
C TYR A 127 -10.56 -4.51 -6.87
N LYS A 128 -11.81 -4.31 -7.32
CA LYS A 128 -12.96 -4.92 -6.66
C LYS A 128 -12.62 -6.35 -6.29
N LEU A 129 -12.87 -6.66 -5.03
CA LEU A 129 -13.03 -8.01 -4.51
C LEU A 129 -14.13 -8.82 -5.28
N THR A 130 -14.64 -8.32 -6.40
CA THR A 130 -15.55 -9.02 -7.30
C THR A 130 -14.85 -9.60 -8.54
N SER A 131 -13.57 -9.27 -8.81
CA SER A 131 -12.86 -9.88 -9.94
C SER A 131 -12.67 -11.38 -9.73
N ASP A 132 -12.88 -12.13 -10.81
CA ASP A 132 -12.78 -13.58 -10.84
C ASP A 132 -11.37 -14.08 -10.50
N ASP A 133 -10.36 -13.29 -10.82
CA ASP A 133 -8.95 -13.62 -10.60
C ASP A 133 -8.56 -13.62 -9.12
N TYR A 134 -9.37 -12.98 -8.26
CA TYR A 134 -9.08 -12.84 -6.83
C TYR A 134 -10.05 -13.58 -5.92
N ARG A 135 -10.91 -14.45 -6.46
CA ARG A 135 -12.04 -15.03 -5.70
C ARG A 135 -11.66 -15.87 -4.48
N ASP A 136 -10.45 -16.42 -4.44
CA ASP A 136 -9.95 -17.21 -3.30
C ASP A 136 -9.32 -16.35 -2.19
N HIS A 137 -9.19 -15.05 -2.44
CA HIS A 137 -8.69 -14.09 -1.44
C HIS A 137 -9.86 -13.56 -0.61
N THR A 138 -9.60 -13.02 0.57
CA THR A 138 -10.61 -12.28 1.36
C THR A 138 -10.08 -10.94 1.83
N VAL A 139 -8.77 -10.73 1.72
CA VAL A 139 -8.08 -9.50 2.14
C VAL A 139 -7.34 -8.93 0.94
N ILE A 140 -7.51 -7.63 0.69
CA ILE A 140 -6.66 -6.86 -0.22
C ILE A 140 -5.77 -5.94 0.62
N PRO A 141 -4.47 -6.22 0.68
CA PRO A 141 -3.52 -5.32 1.30
C PRO A 141 -3.17 -4.18 0.34
N VAL A 142 -3.10 -2.96 0.88
CA VAL A 142 -2.77 -1.74 0.15
C VAL A 142 -1.48 -1.16 0.72
N LEU A 143 -0.57 -0.80 -0.18
CA LEU A 143 0.62 0.01 0.10
C LEU A 143 0.37 1.39 -0.50
N ALA A 144 0.40 2.43 0.32
CA ALA A 144 0.20 3.80 -0.14
C ALA A 144 1.32 4.72 0.35
N LEU A 145 1.69 5.68 -0.50
CA LEU A 145 2.58 6.79 -0.15
C LEU A 145 1.71 8.03 0.08
N SER A 146 1.72 8.53 1.30
CA SER A 146 1.05 9.77 1.66
C SER A 146 2.09 10.88 1.75
N TYR A 147 1.96 11.87 0.87
CA TYR A 147 2.78 13.06 0.89
C TYR A 147 2.00 14.17 1.57
N MET A 148 2.65 14.83 2.53
CA MET A 148 2.09 15.93 3.28
C MET A 148 2.78 17.22 2.84
N GLY A 149 2.18 18.36 3.18
CA GLY A 149 2.84 19.66 3.01
C GLY A 149 4.24 19.67 3.63
N ASP A 150 5.07 20.63 3.22
CA ASP A 150 6.42 20.81 3.76
C ASP A 150 7.37 19.63 3.51
N LYS A 151 7.36 19.07 2.29
CA LYS A 151 8.33 18.05 1.82
C LYS A 151 8.45 16.85 2.77
N GLN A 152 7.33 16.37 3.29
CA GLN A 152 7.27 15.19 4.14
C GLN A 152 6.43 14.10 3.48
N ALA A 153 6.79 12.85 3.74
CA ALA A 153 6.00 11.71 3.30
C ALA A 153 5.87 10.66 4.40
N ARG A 154 4.96 9.72 4.19
CA ARG A 154 4.79 8.56 5.04
C ARG A 154 4.31 7.36 4.23
N LEU A 155 4.82 6.20 4.58
CA LEU A 155 4.34 4.93 4.09
C LEU A 155 3.13 4.47 4.92
N LEU A 156 2.05 4.08 4.24
CA LEU A 156 0.86 3.50 4.82
C LEU A 156 0.69 2.07 4.31
N HIS A 157 0.51 1.13 5.24
CA HIS A 157 0.07 -0.22 4.93
C HIS A 157 -1.35 -0.37 5.47
N ALA A 158 -2.29 -0.75 4.63
CA ALA A 158 -3.66 -0.97 5.07
C ALA A 158 -4.17 -2.33 4.62
N TYR A 159 -5.08 -2.91 5.40
CA TYR A 159 -5.91 -4.02 4.97
C TYR A 159 -7.22 -4.01 5.74
N PHE A 160 -8.25 -4.60 5.12
CA PHE A 160 -9.54 -4.82 5.77
C PHE A 160 -9.70 -6.31 6.09
N GLY A 161 -10.11 -6.63 7.31
CA GLY A 161 -10.30 -8.02 7.75
C GLY A 161 -11.34 -8.14 8.85
N ASP A 162 -11.32 -9.28 9.56
CA ASP A 162 -12.34 -9.60 10.58
C ASP A 162 -12.42 -8.58 11.73
N LYS A 163 -11.35 -7.82 11.95
CA LYS A 163 -11.27 -6.78 13.00
C LYS A 163 -11.58 -5.37 12.49
N GLY A 164 -11.98 -5.22 11.22
CA GLY A 164 -12.19 -3.93 10.55
C GLY A 164 -10.96 -3.47 9.76
N LEU A 165 -10.85 -2.15 9.58
CA LEU A 165 -9.77 -1.52 8.81
C LEU A 165 -8.53 -1.35 9.68
N VAL A 166 -7.43 -1.98 9.30
CA VAL A 166 -6.14 -1.83 9.98
C VAL A 166 -5.22 -0.98 9.12
N ILE A 167 -4.63 0.06 9.71
CA ILE A 167 -3.68 0.97 9.05
C ILE A 167 -2.40 1.03 9.89
N TYR A 168 -1.28 0.63 9.30
CA TYR A 168 0.05 0.89 9.84
C TYR A 168 0.67 2.09 9.14
N LYS A 169 1.34 2.93 9.92
CA LYS A 169 1.94 4.17 9.43
C LYS A 169 3.40 4.25 9.87
N SER A 170 4.31 4.56 8.94
CA SER A 170 5.71 4.81 9.30
C SER A 170 5.84 6.11 10.11
N HIS A 171 7.07 6.43 10.56
CA HIS A 171 7.39 7.79 10.97
C HIS A 171 7.29 8.74 9.77
N LEU A 172 7.29 10.07 10.01
CA LEU A 172 7.38 11.05 8.92
C LEU A 172 8.79 11.01 8.32
N LEU A 173 8.84 10.80 7.02
CA LEU A 173 10.04 10.86 6.20
C LEU A 173 10.24 12.31 5.76
N SER A 174 11.50 12.75 5.73
CA SER A 174 11.88 14.14 5.44
C SER A 174 12.56 14.23 4.08
N PHE A 175 12.14 15.19 3.26
CA PHE A 175 12.75 15.53 1.97
C PHE A 175 13.22 16.99 1.98
N GLN A 176 13.51 17.52 3.17
CA GLN A 176 13.91 18.93 3.36
C GLN A 176 15.31 19.22 2.84
N ASN A 177 16.21 18.24 2.94
CA ASN A 177 17.58 18.31 2.45
C ASN A 177 17.98 16.99 1.77
N PRO A 178 19.07 16.99 0.97
CA PRO A 178 19.47 15.80 0.20
C PRO A 178 19.78 14.56 1.05
N GLU A 179 20.41 14.71 2.22
CA GLU A 179 20.78 13.58 3.07
C GLU A 179 19.54 12.86 3.65
N ASP A 180 18.56 13.64 4.11
CA ASP A 180 17.30 13.09 4.59
C ASP A 180 16.47 12.49 3.46
N ALA A 181 16.48 13.13 2.28
CA ALA A 181 15.79 12.64 1.10
C ALA A 181 16.36 11.30 0.65
N GLU A 182 17.68 11.13 0.60
CA GLU A 182 18.34 9.87 0.23
C GLU A 182 17.92 8.72 1.16
N LYS A 183 17.96 8.94 2.48
CA LYS A 183 17.52 7.96 3.47
C LYS A 183 16.03 7.64 3.35
N SER A 184 15.21 8.67 3.11
CA SER A 184 13.77 8.52 2.94
C SER A 184 13.42 7.74 1.67
N ILE A 185 14.09 8.02 0.55
CA ILE A 185 13.93 7.29 -0.72
C ILE A 185 14.38 5.85 -0.54
N GLU A 186 15.54 5.58 0.07
CA GLU A 186 16.00 4.21 0.34
C GLU A 186 14.98 3.44 1.18
N PHE A 187 14.42 4.05 2.22
CA PHE A 187 13.35 3.47 3.01
C PHE A 187 12.10 3.14 2.17
N LEU A 188 11.61 4.07 1.35
CA LEU A 188 10.44 3.86 0.52
C LEU A 188 10.67 2.76 -0.52
N LEU A 189 11.82 2.78 -1.19
CA LEU A 189 12.20 1.79 -2.19
C LEU A 189 12.24 0.39 -1.61
N GLN A 190 12.73 0.20 -0.39
CA GLN A 190 12.72 -1.11 0.26
C GLN A 190 11.31 -1.73 0.32
N PHE A 191 10.25 -0.93 0.51
CA PHE A 191 8.88 -1.44 0.49
C PHE A 191 8.31 -1.59 -0.91
N MET A 192 8.63 -0.67 -1.82
CA MET A 192 8.18 -0.74 -3.21
C MET A 192 8.76 -1.95 -3.96
N THR A 193 10.00 -2.31 -3.68
CA THR A 193 10.67 -3.51 -4.22
C THR A 193 10.54 -4.73 -3.31
N GLY A 194 9.79 -4.59 -2.21
CA GLY A 194 9.54 -5.63 -1.24
C GLY A 194 8.75 -6.81 -1.82
N LYS A 195 8.65 -7.88 -1.03
CA LYS A 195 7.90 -9.08 -1.41
C LYS A 195 6.53 -9.07 -0.75
N LEU A 196 5.53 -9.53 -1.49
CA LEU A 196 4.24 -9.88 -0.91
C LEU A 196 4.41 -11.10 0.00
N VAL A 197 3.90 -10.99 1.23
CA VAL A 197 3.96 -12.04 2.24
C VAL A 197 2.59 -12.23 2.90
N GLY A 198 2.47 -13.20 3.80
CA GLY A 198 1.21 -13.49 4.46
C GLY A 198 0.20 -14.17 3.54
N SER A 199 -0.93 -14.59 4.12
CA SER A 199 -2.02 -15.19 3.36
C SER A 199 -3.13 -14.19 3.18
N THR A 200 -3.39 -13.81 1.94
CA THR A 200 -4.60 -13.05 1.57
C THR A 200 -5.80 -13.96 1.32
N ALA A 201 -5.57 -15.28 1.27
CA ALA A 201 -6.58 -16.31 1.21
C ALA A 201 -6.91 -16.79 2.64
N VAL A 202 -8.15 -17.18 2.89
CA VAL A 202 -8.51 -17.91 4.12
C VAL A 202 -8.82 -19.36 3.77
N VAL A 203 -8.18 -20.26 4.53
CA VAL A 203 -8.36 -21.72 4.57
C VAL A 203 -9.70 -22.09 5.20
#